data_AF-A0A8H9LP18-F1
#
_entry.id   AF-A0A8H9LP18-F1
#
_cell.length_a   1.000
_cell.length_b   1.000
_cell.length_c   1.000
_cell.angle_alpha   90.00
_cell.angle_beta   90.00
_cell.angle_gamma   90.00
#
_symmetry.space_group_name_H-M   'P 1'
#
loop_
_entity.id
_entity.type
_entity.pdbx_description
1 polymer ?
#
loop_
_entity_poly.entity_id
_entity_poly.type
_entity_poly.pdbx_seq_one_letter_code
_entity_poly.pdbx_strand_id
1 'polypeptide(L)'
;MRGPVAPPQVPLSASRAQVFDDFVRDAVERLERHVPQIADIDFLVQEVPRPQGAGDDWLDEAVPLGAAVGARKGRAAQVVVYRRPVEIRARGRDERALLVHEIVVEQVAELLGLTPEAVDPRYDEGD
;
A
#
# COMPACT_ATOMS: atom_id res chain seq x y z
N MET A 1 -12.51 -51.68 10.07
CA MET A 1 -11.60 -50.97 9.15
C MET A 1 -12.38 -49.96 8.32
N ARG A 2 -12.16 -48.66 8.56
CA ARG A 2 -12.35 -47.58 7.59
C ARG A 2 -11.15 -46.66 7.80
N GLY A 3 -10.31 -46.54 6.77
CA GLY A 3 -9.01 -45.87 6.84
C GLY A 3 -9.13 -44.36 7.05
N PRO A 4 -8.01 -43.67 7.32
CA PRO A 4 -8.02 -42.23 7.49
C PRO A 4 -8.54 -41.55 6.22
N VAL A 5 -9.60 -40.74 6.37
CA VAL A 5 -9.97 -39.71 5.41
C VAL A 5 -8.83 -38.70 5.45
N ALA A 6 -8.04 -38.62 4.39
CA ALA A 6 -6.93 -37.68 4.28
C ALA A 6 -7.40 -36.23 4.38
N PRO A 7 -6.71 -35.35 5.14
CA PRO A 7 -6.82 -33.91 4.93
C PRO A 7 -5.45 -33.22 4.80
N PRO A 8 -5.35 -32.01 4.23
CA PRO A 8 -6.17 -31.33 3.24
C PRO A 8 -5.41 -31.15 1.90
N GLN A 9 -6.13 -30.70 0.89
CA GLN A 9 -5.58 -30.27 -0.40
C GLN A 9 -4.46 -29.22 -0.19
N VAL A 10 -3.43 -29.33 -1.04
CA VAL A 10 -2.20 -28.50 -1.22
C VAL A 10 -2.42 -26.99 -0.99
N PRO A 11 -1.44 -26.22 -0.45
CA PRO A 11 -1.58 -24.79 -0.22
C PRO A 11 -2.08 -24.08 -1.48
N LEU A 12 -3.27 -23.47 -1.38
CA LEU A 12 -3.73 -22.54 -2.39
C LEU A 12 -2.66 -21.45 -2.47
N SER A 13 -2.12 -21.24 -3.68
CA SER A 13 -1.39 -20.03 -4.05
C SER A 13 -1.92 -18.83 -3.27
N ALA A 14 -1.03 -18.00 -2.70
CA ALA A 14 -1.44 -16.76 -2.04
C ALA A 14 -2.51 -16.05 -2.88
N SER A 15 -3.64 -15.72 -2.25
CA SER A 15 -4.70 -14.97 -2.92
C SER A 15 -4.13 -13.66 -3.47
N ARG A 16 -4.73 -13.11 -4.53
CA ARG A 16 -4.27 -11.82 -5.10
C ARG A 16 -4.21 -10.70 -4.05
N ALA A 17 -5.11 -10.76 -3.05
CA ALA A 17 -5.09 -9.87 -1.90
C ALA A 17 -3.79 -10.03 -1.09
N GLN A 18 -3.41 -11.26 -0.75
CA GLN A 18 -2.17 -11.55 -0.01
C GLN A 18 -0.93 -11.09 -0.78
N VAL A 19 -0.87 -11.28 -2.10
CA VAL A 19 0.27 -10.80 -2.92
C VAL A 19 0.38 -9.28 -2.89
N PHE A 20 -0.74 -8.56 -2.87
CA PHE A 20 -0.72 -7.10 -2.80
C PHE A 20 -0.27 -6.60 -1.43
N ASP A 21 -0.75 -7.24 -0.37
CA ASP A 21 -0.33 -6.95 1.01
C ASP A 21 1.18 -7.18 1.19
N ASP A 22 1.75 -8.17 0.51
CA ASP A 22 3.20 -8.43 0.50
C ASP A 22 3.98 -7.28 -0.15
N PHE A 23 3.49 -6.65 -1.22
CA PHE A 23 4.16 -5.46 -1.80
C PHE A 23 4.20 -4.28 -0.83
N VAL A 24 3.09 -4.02 -0.12
CA VAL A 24 3.04 -2.95 0.87
C VAL A 24 4.00 -3.24 2.01
N ARG A 25 4.03 -4.49 2.49
CA ARG A 25 4.97 -4.94 3.52
C ARG A 25 6.43 -4.75 3.09
N ASP A 26 6.79 -5.24 1.91
CA ASP A 26 8.15 -5.15 1.37
C ASP A 26 8.61 -3.68 1.23
N ALA A 27 7.70 -2.78 0.84
CA ALA A 27 7.97 -1.35 0.78
C ALA A 27 8.23 -0.78 2.19
N VAL A 28 7.34 -1.03 3.16
CA VAL A 28 7.49 -0.52 4.54
C VAL A 28 8.79 -1.02 5.18
N GLU A 29 9.09 -2.31 5.08
CA GLU A 29 10.33 -2.89 5.62
C GLU A 29 11.61 -2.28 5.01
N ARG A 30 11.54 -1.81 3.76
CA ARG A 30 12.64 -1.08 3.11
C ARG A 30 12.81 0.32 3.70
N LEU A 31 11.71 1.02 3.92
CA LEU A 31 11.70 2.41 4.40
C LEU A 31 12.00 2.52 5.89
N GLU A 32 11.58 1.55 6.71
CA GLU A 32 11.87 1.50 8.16
C GLU A 32 13.36 1.65 8.49
N ARG A 33 14.24 1.21 7.59
CA ARG A 33 15.70 1.35 7.78
C ARG A 33 16.20 2.79 7.68
N HIS A 34 15.48 3.66 6.98
CA HIS A 34 15.86 5.05 6.72
C HIS A 34 14.98 6.04 7.48
N VAL A 35 13.72 5.69 7.74
CA VAL A 35 12.73 6.53 8.40
C VAL A 35 12.11 5.78 9.58
N PRO A 36 12.75 5.75 10.76
CA PRO A 36 12.25 5.04 11.94
C PRO A 36 10.85 5.45 12.39
N GLN A 37 10.42 6.70 12.08
CA GLN A 37 9.10 7.24 12.39
C GLN A 37 7.96 6.48 11.71
N ILE A 38 8.26 5.72 10.65
CA ILE A 38 7.26 4.93 9.93
C ILE A 38 6.62 3.85 10.82
N ALA A 39 7.30 3.44 11.90
CA ALA A 39 6.79 2.49 12.89
C ALA A 39 5.55 2.99 13.65
N ASP A 40 5.28 4.31 13.63
CA ASP A 40 4.11 4.94 14.25
C ASP A 40 2.93 5.12 13.26
N ILE A 41 3.04 4.57 12.04
CA ILE A 41 2.06 4.71 10.96
C ILE A 41 1.40 3.35 10.67
N ASP A 42 0.07 3.32 10.64
CA ASP A 42 -0.70 2.16 10.19
C ASP A 42 -0.74 2.12 8.65
N PHE A 43 -0.32 1.00 8.06
CA PHE A 43 -0.45 0.76 6.61
C PHE A 43 -1.68 -0.08 6.31
N LEU A 44 -2.56 0.44 5.48
CA LEU A 44 -3.85 -0.17 5.17
C LEU A 44 -4.01 -0.36 3.66
N VAL A 45 -4.57 -1.51 3.27
CA VAL A 45 -4.99 -1.76 1.89
C VAL A 45 -6.50 -1.65 1.80
N GLN A 46 -6.99 -0.87 0.85
CA GLN A 46 -8.40 -0.79 0.50
C GLN A 46 -8.62 -1.09 -0.98
N GLU A 47 -9.82 -1.54 -1.35
CA GLU A 47 -10.10 -1.89 -2.75
C GLU A 47 -10.10 -0.65 -3.66
N VAL A 48 -10.87 0.36 -3.28
CA VAL A 48 -11.12 1.59 -4.04
C VAL A 48 -11.34 2.74 -3.06
N PRO A 49 -10.99 3.98 -3.44
CA PRO A 49 -11.37 5.16 -2.67
C PRO A 49 -12.90 5.25 -2.59
N ARG A 50 -13.43 5.62 -1.42
CA ARG A 50 -14.85 5.92 -1.22
C ARG A 50 -15.03 7.43 -1.11
N PRO A 51 -15.81 8.08 -1.99
CA PRO A 51 -16.16 9.48 -1.83
C PRO A 51 -16.88 9.69 -0.51
N GLN A 52 -16.42 10.65 0.30
CA GLN A 52 -16.94 10.92 1.65
C GLN A 52 -17.88 12.13 1.73
N GLY A 53 -18.11 12.84 0.62
CA GLY A 53 -19.04 13.98 0.56
C GLY A 53 -19.15 14.58 -0.84
N ALA A 54 -20.03 15.58 -0.99
CA ALA A 54 -20.16 16.33 -2.23
C ALA A 54 -18.88 17.16 -2.47
N GLY A 55 -18.15 16.84 -3.55
CA GLY A 55 -16.87 17.48 -3.89
C GLY A 55 -15.64 16.58 -3.67
N ASP A 56 -15.84 15.35 -3.18
CA ASP A 56 -14.83 14.27 -3.15
C ASP A 56 -14.97 13.36 -4.39
N ASP A 57 -15.67 13.88 -5.40
CA ASP A 57 -15.96 13.26 -6.67
C ASP A 57 -14.75 13.53 -7.59
N TRP A 58 -13.95 12.50 -7.89
CA TRP A 58 -12.79 12.56 -8.79
C TRP A 58 -13.17 12.81 -10.27
N LEU A 59 -14.30 13.48 -10.55
CA LEU A 59 -14.88 13.61 -11.88
C LEU A 59 -13.96 14.36 -12.86
N ASP A 60 -13.11 15.26 -12.34
CA ASP A 60 -12.12 16.03 -13.12
C ASP A 60 -10.65 15.67 -12.77
N GLU A 61 -10.42 14.74 -11.84
CA GLU A 61 -9.09 14.34 -11.35
C GLU A 61 -8.82 12.84 -11.52
N ALA A 62 -7.55 12.45 -11.46
CA ALA A 62 -7.19 11.03 -11.51
C ALA A 62 -7.65 10.32 -10.23
N VAL A 63 -8.25 9.13 -10.35
CA VAL A 63 -8.58 8.29 -9.20
C VAL A 63 -7.31 8.05 -8.37
N PRO A 64 -7.31 8.38 -7.05
CA PRO A 64 -6.12 8.30 -6.23
C PRO A 64 -5.66 6.86 -6.05
N LEU A 65 -4.34 6.71 -5.91
CA LEU A 65 -3.69 5.43 -5.68
C LEU A 65 -3.37 5.17 -4.21
N GLY A 66 -3.21 6.23 -3.43
CA GLY A 66 -3.09 6.18 -1.99
C GLY A 66 -3.70 7.40 -1.31
N ALA A 67 -3.67 7.39 0.02
CA ALA A 67 -4.06 8.52 0.84
C ALA A 67 -3.27 8.55 2.15
N ALA A 68 -2.88 9.76 2.57
CA ALA A 68 -2.30 10.08 3.85
C ALA A 68 -3.38 10.59 4.82
N VAL A 69 -3.53 9.94 5.98
CA VAL A 69 -4.45 10.38 7.03
C VAL A 69 -3.65 10.66 8.30
N GLY A 70 -3.60 11.93 8.70
CA GLY A 70 -2.91 12.34 9.91
C GLY A 70 -3.45 11.67 11.18
N ALA A 71 -2.58 11.55 12.19
CA ALA A 71 -2.98 11.00 13.48
C ALA A 71 -4.11 11.82 14.13
N ARG A 72 -5.02 11.13 14.81
CA ARG A 72 -6.12 11.75 15.57
C ARG A 72 -6.23 11.12 16.96
N LYS A 73 -6.95 11.75 17.89
CA LYS A 73 -7.06 11.26 19.27
C LYS A 73 -7.44 9.77 19.31
N GLY A 74 -6.51 8.94 19.78
CA GLY A 74 -6.67 7.48 19.90
C GLY A 74 -6.47 6.67 18.62
N ARG A 75 -5.95 7.25 17.53
CA ARG A 75 -5.60 6.53 16.29
C ARG A 75 -4.30 7.04 15.70
N ALA A 76 -3.43 6.11 15.32
CA ALA A 76 -2.21 6.40 14.59
C ALA A 76 -2.49 7.05 13.24
N ALA A 77 -1.48 7.72 12.71
CA ALA A 77 -1.49 8.16 11.31
C ALA A 77 -1.62 6.92 10.40
N GLN A 78 -2.25 7.09 9.25
CA GLN A 78 -2.58 6.00 8.35
C GLN A 78 -2.13 6.32 6.93
N VAL A 79 -1.42 5.39 6.29
CA VAL A 79 -1.23 5.37 4.84
C VAL A 79 -2.16 4.31 4.27
N VAL A 80 -3.00 4.71 3.32
CA VAL A 80 -3.91 3.81 2.61
C VAL A 80 -3.40 3.61 1.19
N VAL A 81 -3.32 2.37 0.72
CA VAL A 81 -3.06 2.03 -0.69
C VAL A 81 -4.31 1.42 -1.31
N TYR A 82 -4.76 1.96 -2.44
CA TYR A 82 -5.95 1.51 -3.15
C TYR A 82 -5.61 0.46 -4.20
N ARG A 83 -5.93 -0.81 -3.91
CA ARG A 83 -5.53 -1.96 -4.73
C ARG A 83 -6.06 -1.91 -6.16
N ARG A 84 -7.36 -1.66 -6.38
CA ARG A 84 -7.96 -1.76 -7.71
C ARG A 84 -7.42 -0.68 -8.66
N PRO A 85 -7.30 0.60 -8.24
CA PRO A 85 -6.62 1.62 -9.04
C PRO A 85 -5.18 1.26 -9.42
N VAL A 86 -4.41 0.66 -8.51
CA VAL A 86 -3.03 0.20 -8.77
C VAL A 86 -3.01 -0.97 -9.75
N GLU A 87 -3.86 -1.99 -9.56
CA GLU A 87 -3.95 -3.15 -10.45
C GLU A 87 -4.34 -2.79 -11.89
N ILE A 88 -5.12 -1.72 -12.07
CA ILE A 88 -5.55 -1.21 -13.38
C ILE A 88 -4.41 -0.51 -14.11
N ARG A 89 -3.60 0.27 -13.38
CA ARG A 89 -2.48 1.03 -13.95
C ARG A 89 -1.30 0.12 -14.25
N ALA A 90 -0.91 -0.74 -13.31
CA ALA A 90 0.21 -1.63 -13.46
C ALA A 90 -0.19 -2.98 -14.07
N ARG A 91 0.42 -3.33 -15.21
CA ARG A 91 0.14 -4.54 -16.01
C ARG A 91 0.81 -5.78 -15.38
N GLY A 92 2.01 -5.63 -14.81
CA GLY A 92 2.86 -6.71 -14.32
C GLY A 92 2.96 -6.85 -12.79
N ARG A 93 3.60 -7.92 -12.31
CA ARG A 93 3.92 -8.09 -10.88
C ARG A 93 4.93 -7.04 -10.43
N ASP A 94 6.00 -6.87 -11.20
CA ASP A 94 7.11 -5.98 -10.84
C ASP A 94 6.70 -4.51 -10.93
N GLU A 95 5.96 -4.14 -11.97
CA GLU A 95 5.36 -2.80 -12.10
C GLU A 95 4.39 -2.50 -10.94
N ARG A 96 3.63 -3.49 -10.45
CA ARG A 96 2.78 -3.30 -9.25
C ARG A 96 3.63 -3.09 -8.00
N ALA A 97 4.71 -3.85 -7.84
CA ALA A 97 5.60 -3.71 -6.70
C ALA A 97 6.27 -2.32 -6.68
N LEU A 98 6.75 -1.84 -7.84
CA LEU A 98 7.31 -0.50 -8.01
C LEU A 98 6.28 0.58 -7.70
N LEU A 99 5.10 0.51 -8.32
CA LEU A 99 4.05 1.51 -8.09
C LEU A 99 3.56 1.53 -6.64
N VAL A 100 3.45 0.36 -5.98
CA VAL A 100 3.13 0.30 -4.54
C VAL A 100 4.22 0.97 -3.72
N HIS A 101 5.49 0.72 -4.03
CA HIS A 101 6.62 1.34 -3.34
C HIS A 101 6.60 2.87 -3.50
N GLU A 102 6.40 3.37 -4.71
CA GLU A 102 6.27 4.81 -4.99
C GLU A 102 5.14 5.44 -4.17
N ILE A 103 3.94 4.86 -4.21
CA ILE A 103 2.80 5.34 -3.43
C ILE A 103 3.15 5.39 -1.94
N VAL A 104 3.74 4.32 -1.39
CA VAL A 104 4.10 4.27 0.03
C VAL A 104 5.09 5.39 0.38
N VAL A 105 6.11 5.62 -0.46
CA VAL A 105 7.08 6.71 -0.26
C VAL A 105 6.39 8.06 -0.29
N GLU A 106 5.58 8.35 -1.30
CA GLU A 106 4.88 9.62 -1.45
C GLU A 106 3.94 9.90 -0.26
N GLN A 107 3.14 8.91 0.13
CA GLN A 107 2.17 9.10 1.23
C GLN A 107 2.86 9.25 2.60
N VAL A 108 3.99 8.56 2.81
CA VAL A 108 4.80 8.76 4.03
C VAL A 108 5.46 10.14 4.01
N ALA A 109 5.99 10.58 2.87
CA ALA A 109 6.58 11.90 2.72
C ALA A 109 5.55 13.00 3.01
N GLU A 110 4.35 12.88 2.45
CA GLU A 110 3.22 13.78 2.73
C GLU A 110 2.88 13.82 4.22
N LEU A 111 2.71 12.66 4.87
CA LEU A 111 2.38 12.59 6.31
C LEU A 111 3.43 13.23 7.20
N LEU A 112 4.71 13.07 6.85
CA LEU A 112 5.84 13.57 7.65
C LEU A 112 6.26 14.99 7.25
N GLY A 113 5.68 15.57 6.20
CA GLY A 113 6.08 16.87 5.65
C GLY A 113 7.49 16.87 5.07
N LEU A 114 7.90 15.74 4.47
CA LEU A 114 9.20 15.51 3.86
C LEU A 114 9.08 15.48 2.33
N THR A 115 10.21 15.48 1.64
CA THR A 115 10.26 15.11 0.22
C THR A 115 10.34 13.58 0.08
N PRO A 116 9.92 12.99 -1.05
CA PRO A 116 10.07 11.57 -1.32
C PRO A 116 11.51 11.07 -1.17
N GLU A 117 12.51 11.84 -1.60
CA GLU A 117 13.93 11.47 -1.56
C GLU A 117 14.47 11.45 -0.12
N ALA A 118 13.86 12.23 0.78
CA ALA A 118 14.17 12.18 2.20
C ALA A 118 13.60 10.91 2.87
N VAL A 119 12.58 10.28 2.26
CA VAL A 119 12.00 9.01 2.72
C VAL A 119 12.70 7.81 2.09
N ASP A 120 12.98 7.87 0.79
CA ASP A 120 13.79 6.90 0.06
C ASP A 120 14.85 7.62 -0.80
N PRO A 121 16.14 7.56 -0.44
CA PRO A 121 17.21 8.20 -1.22
C PRO A 121 17.34 7.70 -2.67
N ARG A 122 16.72 6.56 -3.02
CA ARG A 122 16.71 5.99 -4.37
C ARG A 122 15.44 6.30 -5.16
N TYR A 123 14.58 7.17 -4.65
CA TYR A 123 13.28 7.47 -5.25
C TYR A 123 13.38 7.88 -6.73
N ASP A 124 14.29 8.81 -7.05
CA ASP A 124 14.49 9.32 -8.42
C ASP A 124 15.33 8.38 -9.32
N GLU A 125 15.87 7.28 -8.79
CA GLU A 125 16.66 6.32 -9.56
C GLU A 125 15.78 5.27 -10.27
N GLY A 126 14.45 5.35 -10.10
CA GLY A 126 13.47 4.33 -10.49
C GLY A 126 12.89 4.39 -11.90
N ASP A 127 13.42 5.24 -12.80
CA ASP A 127 12.97 5.38 -14.21
C ASP A 127 13.75 4.49 -15.21
#